data_AF-A0A7S0CUV2-F1
#
_entry.id   AF-A0A7S0CUV2-F1
#
_cell.length_a   1.000
_cell.length_b   1.000
_cell.length_c   1.000
_cell.angle_alpha   90.00
_cell.angle_beta   90.00
_cell.angle_gamma   90.00
#
_symmetry.space_group_name_H-M   'P 1'
#
loop_
_entity.id
_entity.type
_entity.pdbx_description
1 polymer ?
#
loop_
_entity_poly.entity_id
_entity_poly.type
_entity_poly.pdbx_seq_one_letter_code
_entity_poly.pdbx_strand_id
1 'polypeptide(L)'
;MTSHGDAIEKMSAFASRADSFVNAALDQLDDAVEQAFVGETSADVEAVQKASLTPQQHSLLRAAAAFWSDLALDAKREDWRDAATRVASARGGAEATKRALAECAKKARSEPSEASRDALTRALTAELAAVTKRAEFAETAFMSMLNDVDEAPDPAAPLALAQDTADVVVAAARARQELETLRATRDAAAAAADAENKKVFDEMLAAANEVADDLERERARCERAEGELGKARAAALARDESRLGEIIEVKSELALAKASLRVAKEKNAGVLVRLDAASEKREGPEDEGPGDALLQRDLRLERERLRFELGEA
;
A
#
# COMPACT_ATOMS: atom_id res chain seq x y z
N MET A 1 -1.29 -5.55 29.89
CA MET A 1 -0.41 -5.87 28.75
C MET A 1 -1.27 -6.42 27.62
N THR A 2 -1.98 -5.54 26.91
CA THR A 2 -2.77 -5.92 25.73
C THR A 2 -1.84 -5.97 24.53
N SER A 3 -1.38 -7.19 24.28
CA SER A 3 -0.82 -7.76 23.06
C SER A 3 -0.66 -6.82 21.85
N HIS A 4 0.58 -6.53 21.49
CA HIS A 4 0.95 -6.00 20.17
C HIS A 4 0.40 -6.87 19.01
N GLY A 5 0.23 -8.18 19.22
CA GLY A 5 -0.35 -9.09 18.22
C GLY A 5 -1.81 -8.78 17.89
N ASP A 6 -2.59 -8.34 18.88
CA ASP A 6 -4.02 -8.02 18.72
C ASP A 6 -4.26 -6.71 17.93
N ALA A 7 -3.24 -5.84 17.88
CA ALA A 7 -3.26 -4.63 17.04
C ALA A 7 -2.86 -4.95 15.59
N ILE A 8 -1.88 -5.84 15.38
CA ILE A 8 -1.44 -6.28 14.05
C ILE A 8 -2.54 -7.07 13.34
N GLU A 9 -3.23 -7.97 14.04
CA GLU A 9 -4.38 -8.71 13.48
C GLU A 9 -5.52 -7.76 13.06
N LYS A 10 -5.83 -6.74 13.87
CA LYS A 10 -6.87 -5.75 13.53
C LYS A 10 -6.48 -4.89 12.34
N MET A 11 -5.22 -4.50 12.21
CA MET A 11 -4.72 -3.77 11.04
C MET A 11 -4.74 -4.64 9.77
N SER A 12 -4.31 -5.90 9.86
CA SER A 12 -4.37 -6.85 8.74
C SER A 12 -5.82 -7.11 8.30
N ALA A 13 -6.73 -7.28 9.26
CA ALA A 13 -8.15 -7.47 8.96
C ALA A 13 -8.78 -6.23 8.32
N PHE A 14 -8.38 -5.03 8.76
CA PHE A 14 -8.84 -3.78 8.14
C PHE A 14 -8.30 -3.62 6.71
N ALA A 15 -7.02 -3.90 6.48
CA ALA A 15 -6.41 -3.84 5.15
C ALA A 15 -7.07 -4.83 4.18
N SER A 16 -7.25 -6.11 4.57
CA SER A 16 -7.98 -7.08 3.73
C SER A 16 -9.41 -6.67 3.44
N ARG A 17 -10.10 -6.05 4.40
CA ARG A 17 -11.50 -5.62 4.21
C ARG A 17 -11.59 -4.40 3.31
N ALA A 18 -10.66 -3.45 3.43
CA ALA A 18 -10.52 -2.32 2.53
C ALA A 18 -10.19 -2.79 1.11
N ASP A 19 -9.27 -3.75 0.95
CA ASP A 19 -8.90 -4.32 -0.34
C ASP A 19 -10.07 -5.07 -0.99
N SER A 20 -10.84 -5.83 -0.20
CA SER A 20 -12.07 -6.48 -0.68
C SER A 20 -13.15 -5.49 -1.11
N PHE A 21 -13.25 -4.34 -0.43
CA PHE A 21 -14.23 -3.31 -0.75
C PHE A 21 -13.83 -2.53 -2.00
N VAL A 22 -12.54 -2.24 -2.16
CA VAL A 22 -11.99 -1.61 -3.37
C VAL A 22 -12.16 -2.52 -4.56
N ASN A 23 -11.86 -3.82 -4.44
CA ASN A 23 -12.05 -4.79 -5.51
C ASN A 23 -13.54 -4.95 -5.87
N ALA A 24 -14.45 -5.03 -4.88
CA ALA A 24 -15.88 -5.10 -5.16
C ALA A 24 -16.44 -3.82 -5.82
N ALA A 25 -15.94 -2.64 -5.42
CA ALA A 25 -16.32 -1.38 -6.04
C ALA A 25 -15.78 -1.25 -7.47
N LEU A 26 -14.58 -1.81 -7.74
CA LEU A 26 -13.99 -1.87 -9.07
C LEU A 26 -14.72 -2.86 -9.97
N ASP A 27 -15.10 -4.03 -9.48
CA ASP A 27 -15.92 -5.01 -10.21
C ASP A 27 -17.29 -4.41 -10.55
N GLN A 28 -17.92 -3.68 -9.62
CA GLN A 28 -19.16 -2.96 -9.93
C GLN A 28 -18.98 -1.85 -10.98
N LEU A 29 -17.82 -1.19 -10.98
CA LEU A 29 -17.49 -0.18 -11.98
C LEU A 29 -17.22 -0.83 -13.34
N ASP A 30 -16.57 -1.99 -13.37
CA ASP A 30 -16.34 -2.76 -14.60
C ASP A 30 -17.64 -3.35 -15.13
N ASP A 31 -18.51 -3.89 -14.28
CA ASP A 31 -19.85 -4.35 -14.66
C ASP A 31 -20.72 -3.18 -15.18
N ALA A 32 -20.60 -1.98 -14.59
CA ALA A 32 -21.33 -0.80 -15.04
C ALA A 32 -20.76 -0.23 -16.35
N VAL A 33 -19.45 -0.29 -16.55
CA VAL A 33 -18.78 0.10 -17.80
C VAL A 33 -19.08 -0.93 -18.89
N GLU A 34 -18.99 -2.22 -18.61
CA GLU A 34 -19.41 -3.27 -19.52
C GLU A 34 -20.90 -3.14 -19.82
N GLN A 35 -21.80 -2.98 -18.86
CA GLN A 35 -23.22 -2.75 -19.18
C GLN A 35 -23.47 -1.50 -20.02
N ALA A 36 -22.63 -0.47 -19.90
CA ALA A 36 -22.70 0.72 -20.75
C ALA A 36 -22.13 0.51 -22.17
N PHE A 37 -21.28 -0.52 -22.38
CA PHE A 37 -20.58 -0.80 -23.64
C PHE A 37 -20.81 -2.20 -24.24
N VAL A 38 -21.62 -3.06 -23.60
CA VAL A 38 -21.98 -4.39 -24.07
C VAL A 38 -22.80 -4.23 -25.35
N GLY A 39 -22.10 -4.32 -26.47
CA GLY A 39 -22.68 -4.23 -27.81
C GLY A 39 -21.86 -3.41 -28.82
N GLU A 40 -20.95 -2.54 -28.38
CA GLU A 40 -20.12 -1.74 -29.30
C GLU A 40 -18.89 -2.56 -29.71
N THR A 41 -18.88 -3.03 -30.96
CA THR A 41 -17.70 -3.68 -31.54
C THR A 41 -16.55 -2.66 -31.66
N SER A 42 -15.30 -3.13 -31.73
CA SER A 42 -14.13 -2.27 -32.04
C SER A 42 -14.37 -1.37 -33.28
N ALA A 43 -15.14 -1.86 -34.25
CA ALA A 43 -15.55 -1.11 -35.43
C ALA A 43 -16.53 0.04 -35.13
N ASP A 44 -17.42 -0.12 -34.14
CA ASP A 44 -18.35 0.93 -33.70
C ASP A 44 -17.61 2.04 -32.96
N VAL A 45 -16.62 1.69 -32.13
CA VAL A 45 -15.75 2.67 -31.46
C VAL A 45 -14.92 3.46 -32.47
N GLU A 46 -14.37 2.79 -33.49
CA GLU A 46 -13.61 3.42 -34.56
C GLU A 46 -14.51 4.30 -35.45
N ALA A 47 -15.76 3.86 -35.70
CA ALA A 47 -16.77 4.66 -36.40
C ALA A 47 -17.18 5.91 -35.60
N VAL A 48 -17.35 5.80 -34.28
CA VAL A 48 -17.64 6.92 -33.38
C VAL A 48 -16.46 7.89 -33.30
N GLN A 49 -15.22 7.39 -33.23
CA GLN A 49 -14.02 8.25 -33.28
C GLN A 49 -13.91 8.97 -34.62
N LYS A 50 -14.20 8.30 -35.73
CA LYS A 50 -14.17 8.91 -37.07
C LYS A 50 -15.32 9.90 -37.30
N ALA A 51 -16.46 9.66 -36.65
CA ALA A 51 -17.63 10.55 -36.66
C ALA A 51 -17.52 11.70 -35.63
N SER A 52 -16.59 11.60 -34.67
CA SER A 52 -16.38 12.63 -33.66
C SER A 52 -15.85 13.92 -34.29
N LEU A 53 -16.37 15.05 -33.82
CA LEU A 53 -15.92 16.35 -34.28
C LEU A 53 -14.51 16.62 -33.76
N THR A 54 -13.62 17.06 -34.65
CA THR A 54 -12.34 17.62 -34.23
C THR A 54 -12.56 18.87 -33.37
N PRO A 55 -11.59 19.28 -32.52
CA PRO A 55 -11.73 20.48 -31.70
C PRO A 55 -12.07 21.74 -32.51
N GLN A 56 -11.51 21.86 -33.72
CA GLN A 56 -11.81 22.95 -34.64
C GLN A 56 -13.26 22.88 -35.15
N GLN A 57 -13.74 21.69 -35.52
CA GLN A 57 -15.13 21.49 -35.96
C GLN A 57 -16.12 21.73 -34.82
N HIS A 58 -15.79 21.31 -33.60
CA HIS A 58 -16.60 21.58 -32.41
C HIS A 58 -16.69 23.08 -32.10
N SER A 59 -15.57 23.81 -32.22
CA SER A 59 -15.57 25.27 -32.07
C SER A 59 -16.41 25.96 -33.15
N LEU A 60 -16.35 25.46 -34.39
CA LEU A 60 -17.15 25.97 -35.50
C LEU A 60 -18.64 25.73 -35.27
N LEU A 61 -19.02 24.52 -34.80
CA LEU A 61 -20.40 24.17 -34.48
C LEU A 61 -20.96 25.09 -33.39
N ARG A 62 -20.20 25.33 -32.32
CA ARG A 62 -20.60 26.26 -31.25
C ARG A 62 -20.80 27.68 -31.76
N ALA A 63 -19.89 28.17 -32.60
CA ALA A 63 -20.03 29.50 -33.21
C ALA A 63 -21.24 29.58 -34.16
N ALA A 64 -21.50 28.53 -34.94
CA ALA A 64 -22.65 28.47 -35.84
C ALA A 64 -23.97 28.41 -35.06
N ALA A 65 -24.06 27.57 -34.01
CA ALA A 65 -25.24 27.48 -33.16
C ALA A 65 -25.56 28.83 -32.49
N ALA A 66 -24.54 29.50 -31.93
CA ALA A 66 -24.69 30.83 -31.36
C ALA A 66 -25.16 31.86 -32.39
N PHE A 67 -24.54 31.88 -33.58
CA PHE A 67 -24.94 32.79 -34.66
C PHE A 67 -26.40 32.61 -35.07
N TRP A 68 -26.84 31.37 -35.30
CA TRP A 68 -28.21 31.10 -35.76
C TRP A 68 -29.25 31.37 -34.67
N SER A 69 -28.91 31.09 -33.41
CA SER A 69 -29.74 31.48 -32.26
C SER A 69 -29.89 33.00 -32.18
N ASP A 70 -28.79 33.76 -32.30
CA ASP A 70 -28.79 35.23 -32.23
C ASP A 70 -29.46 35.88 -33.43
N LEU A 71 -29.35 35.26 -34.61
CA LEU A 71 -30.01 35.73 -35.82
C LEU A 71 -31.54 35.72 -35.66
N ALA A 72 -32.07 34.74 -34.93
CA ALA A 72 -33.50 34.51 -34.70
C ALA A 72 -34.28 34.53 -36.03
N LEU A 73 -34.05 33.51 -36.86
CA LEU A 73 -34.50 33.48 -38.25
C LEU A 73 -36.00 33.74 -38.40
N ASP A 74 -36.83 33.19 -37.52
CA ASP A 74 -38.28 33.40 -37.53
C ASP A 74 -38.68 34.88 -37.32
N ALA A 75 -38.00 35.59 -36.42
CA ALA A 75 -38.22 37.02 -36.23
C ALA A 75 -37.74 37.81 -37.46
N LYS A 76 -36.63 37.40 -38.08
CA LYS A 76 -36.13 38.03 -39.31
C LYS A 76 -37.05 37.80 -40.51
N ARG A 77 -37.74 36.66 -40.59
CA ARG A 77 -38.76 36.41 -41.61
C ARG A 77 -39.92 37.38 -41.50
N GLU A 78 -40.38 37.65 -40.28
CA GLU A 78 -41.42 38.64 -40.06
C GLU A 78 -40.96 40.04 -40.52
N ASP A 79 -39.77 40.49 -40.10
CA ASP A 79 -39.15 41.75 -40.55
C ASP A 79 -39.10 41.84 -42.09
N TRP A 80 -38.71 40.75 -42.76
CA TRP A 80 -38.60 40.73 -44.21
C TRP A 80 -39.94 40.66 -44.94
N ARG A 81 -40.94 39.93 -44.41
CA ARG A 81 -42.32 39.94 -44.94
C ARG A 81 -42.93 41.34 -44.81
N ASP A 82 -42.65 42.02 -43.69
CA ASP A 82 -43.02 43.42 -43.48
C ASP A 82 -42.35 44.35 -44.50
N ALA A 83 -41.05 44.16 -44.74
CA ALA A 83 -40.32 44.90 -45.76
C ALA A 83 -40.87 44.64 -47.18
N ALA A 84 -41.20 43.39 -47.51
CA ALA A 84 -41.88 43.02 -48.76
C ALA A 84 -43.20 43.77 -48.91
N THR A 85 -44.03 43.74 -47.87
CA THR A 85 -45.32 44.44 -47.83
C THR A 85 -45.12 45.95 -48.01
N ARG A 86 -44.09 46.53 -47.39
CA ARG A 86 -43.74 47.95 -47.56
C ARG A 86 -43.28 48.26 -48.98
N VAL A 87 -42.45 47.42 -49.60
CA VAL A 87 -42.01 47.57 -51.00
C VAL A 87 -43.21 47.48 -51.95
N ALA A 88 -44.08 46.49 -51.76
CA ALA A 88 -45.32 46.33 -52.52
C ALA A 88 -46.28 47.53 -52.32
N SER A 89 -46.33 48.10 -51.12
CA SER A 89 -47.13 49.31 -50.85
C SER A 89 -46.51 50.58 -51.44
N ALA A 90 -45.18 50.69 -51.47
CA ALA A 90 -44.44 51.80 -52.06
C ALA A 90 -44.62 51.84 -53.59
N ARG A 91 -44.81 50.68 -54.23
CA ARG A 91 -45.27 50.57 -55.63
C ARG A 91 -46.63 51.26 -55.84
N GLY A 92 -47.53 51.18 -54.87
CA GLY A 92 -48.80 51.91 -54.87
C GLY A 92 -48.64 53.43 -54.82
N GLY A 93 -47.53 53.94 -54.26
CA GLY A 93 -47.21 55.36 -54.14
C GLY A 93 -46.41 55.97 -55.31
N ALA A 94 -45.71 55.16 -56.11
CA ALA A 94 -44.97 55.62 -57.28
C ALA A 94 -45.85 56.37 -58.31
N GLU A 95 -47.15 56.05 -58.35
CA GLU A 95 -48.15 56.76 -59.16
C GLU A 95 -48.46 58.18 -58.65
N ALA A 96 -48.34 58.45 -57.35
CA ALA A 96 -48.52 59.80 -56.80
C ALA A 96 -47.34 60.72 -57.12
N THR A 97 -46.11 60.21 -57.06
CA THR A 97 -44.88 60.93 -57.44
C THR A 97 -44.80 61.17 -58.94
N LYS A 98 -45.26 60.22 -59.75
CA LYS A 98 -45.49 60.38 -61.19
C LYS A 98 -46.49 61.50 -61.52
N ARG A 99 -47.57 61.63 -60.73
CA ARG A 99 -48.52 62.76 -60.83
C ARG A 99 -47.89 64.13 -60.50
N ALA A 100 -47.01 64.20 -59.51
CA ALA A 100 -46.28 65.43 -59.17
C ALA A 100 -45.19 65.79 -60.21
N LEU A 101 -44.53 64.77 -60.78
CA LEU A 101 -43.58 64.94 -61.90
C LEU A 101 -44.29 65.53 -63.13
N ALA A 102 -45.54 65.12 -63.38
CA ALA A 102 -46.39 65.68 -64.43
C ALA A 102 -46.72 67.17 -64.22
N GLU A 103 -46.85 67.63 -62.97
CA GLU A 103 -47.04 69.05 -62.64
C GLU A 103 -45.76 69.88 -62.83
N CYS A 104 -44.57 69.31 -62.60
CA CYS A 104 -43.29 69.98 -62.84
C CYS A 104 -42.89 70.00 -64.33
N ALA A 105 -43.19 68.95 -65.09
CA ALA A 105 -43.07 68.95 -66.55
C ALA A 105 -44.00 70.01 -67.19
N LYS A 106 -45.13 70.31 -66.55
CA LYS A 106 -46.05 71.41 -66.88
C LYS A 106 -45.39 72.80 -66.78
N LYS A 107 -44.39 72.96 -65.91
CA LYS A 107 -43.56 74.18 -65.79
C LYS A 107 -42.41 74.22 -66.79
N ALA A 108 -41.76 73.10 -67.11
CA ALA A 108 -40.80 73.06 -68.23
C ALA A 108 -41.44 73.48 -69.58
N ARG A 109 -42.77 73.41 -69.64
CA ARG A 109 -43.61 73.92 -70.71
C ARG A 109 -43.66 75.45 -70.82
N SER A 110 -43.25 76.21 -69.80
CA SER A 110 -43.38 77.68 -69.76
C SER A 110 -42.30 78.44 -70.52
N GLU A 111 -41.17 77.82 -70.84
CA GLU A 111 -40.18 78.32 -71.80
C GLU A 111 -39.92 77.27 -72.87
N PRO A 112 -40.67 77.29 -73.98
CA PRO A 112 -40.80 76.09 -74.78
C PRO A 112 -40.33 76.20 -76.22
N SER A 113 -39.62 75.17 -76.68
CA SER A 113 -39.61 74.77 -78.09
C SER A 113 -40.20 73.38 -78.25
N GLU A 114 -40.79 73.08 -79.40
CA GLU A 114 -41.46 71.80 -79.64
C GLU A 114 -40.50 70.61 -79.51
N ALA A 115 -39.29 70.76 -80.06
CA ALA A 115 -38.23 69.76 -79.95
C ALA A 115 -37.76 69.52 -78.50
N SER A 116 -37.67 70.56 -77.67
CA SER A 116 -37.25 70.43 -76.27
C SER A 116 -38.33 69.78 -75.39
N ARG A 117 -39.61 70.07 -75.67
CA ARG A 117 -40.73 69.38 -75.01
C ARG A 117 -40.81 67.90 -75.41
N ASP A 118 -40.59 67.57 -76.68
CA ASP A 118 -40.64 66.18 -77.16
C ASP A 118 -39.45 65.33 -76.70
N ALA A 119 -38.27 65.94 -76.59
CA ALA A 119 -37.10 65.30 -76.00
C ALA A 119 -37.29 65.05 -74.50
N LEU A 120 -37.83 66.03 -73.77
CA LEU A 120 -38.13 65.90 -72.34
C LEU A 120 -39.20 64.82 -72.08
N THR A 121 -40.25 64.79 -72.90
CA THR A 121 -41.33 63.79 -72.75
C THR A 121 -40.82 62.37 -73.05
N ARG A 122 -39.96 62.21 -74.06
CA ARG A 122 -39.32 60.91 -74.36
C ARG A 122 -38.33 60.47 -73.28
N ALA A 123 -37.48 61.37 -72.80
CA ALA A 123 -36.54 61.08 -71.72
C ALA A 123 -37.26 60.76 -70.40
N LEU A 124 -38.35 61.48 -70.08
CA LEU A 124 -39.19 61.22 -68.91
C LEU A 124 -39.94 59.88 -69.03
N THR A 125 -40.45 59.54 -70.21
CA THR A 125 -41.13 58.25 -70.43
C THR A 125 -40.13 57.09 -70.35
N ALA A 126 -38.90 57.28 -70.86
CA ALA A 126 -37.84 56.30 -70.77
C ALA A 126 -37.33 56.10 -69.34
N GLU A 127 -37.11 57.16 -68.57
CA GLU A 127 -36.72 57.06 -67.16
C GLU A 127 -37.84 56.44 -66.32
N LEU A 128 -39.09 56.83 -66.56
CA LEU A 128 -40.21 56.26 -65.83
C LEU A 128 -40.37 54.75 -66.12
N ALA A 129 -40.22 54.34 -67.38
CA ALA A 129 -40.18 52.92 -67.74
C ALA A 129 -38.98 52.20 -67.11
N ALA A 130 -37.81 52.83 -67.05
CA ALA A 130 -36.61 52.27 -66.43
C ALA A 130 -36.72 52.15 -64.90
N VAL A 131 -37.38 53.10 -64.23
CA VAL A 131 -37.65 53.06 -62.78
C VAL A 131 -38.68 52.00 -62.46
N THR A 132 -39.78 51.92 -63.20
CA THR A 132 -40.79 50.87 -63.01
C THR A 132 -40.19 49.48 -63.22
N LYS A 133 -39.39 49.30 -64.29
CA LYS A 133 -38.70 48.05 -64.55
C LYS A 133 -37.70 47.70 -63.44
N ARG A 134 -36.91 48.66 -62.94
CA ARG A 134 -36.00 48.45 -61.81
C ARG A 134 -36.73 48.07 -60.52
N ALA A 135 -37.90 48.67 -60.26
CA ALA A 135 -38.73 48.34 -59.12
C ALA A 135 -39.32 46.92 -59.23
N GLU A 136 -39.81 46.52 -60.41
CA GLU A 136 -40.30 45.16 -60.66
C GLU A 136 -39.18 44.11 -60.51
N PHE A 137 -37.98 44.40 -61.01
CA PHE A 137 -36.82 43.52 -60.82
C PHE A 137 -36.41 43.41 -59.36
N ALA A 138 -36.38 44.52 -58.62
CA ALA A 138 -36.03 44.52 -57.20
C ALA A 138 -37.08 43.79 -56.35
N GLU A 139 -38.36 43.96 -56.64
CA GLU A 139 -39.47 43.24 -55.98
C GLU A 139 -39.40 41.74 -56.28
N THR A 140 -39.20 41.37 -57.54
CA THR A 140 -39.06 39.95 -57.95
C THR A 140 -37.85 39.30 -57.27
N ALA A 141 -36.70 40.00 -57.25
CA ALA A 141 -35.50 39.50 -56.59
C ALA A 141 -35.68 39.39 -55.06
N PHE A 142 -36.34 40.37 -54.44
CA PHE A 142 -36.62 40.36 -53.01
C PHE A 142 -37.58 39.23 -52.64
N MET A 143 -38.69 39.07 -53.35
CA MET A 143 -39.67 38.01 -53.09
C MET A 143 -39.11 36.62 -53.39
N SER A 144 -38.26 36.47 -54.41
CA SER A 144 -37.57 35.20 -54.68
C SER A 144 -36.66 34.80 -53.52
N MET A 145 -35.83 35.72 -53.02
CA MET A 145 -35.01 35.47 -51.83
C MET A 145 -35.86 35.21 -50.59
N LEU A 146 -36.96 35.95 -50.42
CA LEU A 146 -37.85 35.79 -49.28
C LEU A 146 -38.46 34.40 -49.26
N ASN A 147 -38.98 33.91 -50.39
CA ASN A 147 -39.57 32.57 -50.47
C ASN A 147 -38.57 31.47 -50.13
N ASP A 148 -37.35 31.54 -50.69
CA ASP A 148 -36.30 30.56 -50.40
C ASP A 148 -35.94 30.52 -48.90
N VAL A 149 -35.93 31.68 -48.24
CA VAL A 149 -35.62 31.77 -46.82
C VAL A 149 -36.83 31.49 -45.94
N ASP A 150 -38.05 31.70 -46.41
CA ASP A 150 -39.28 31.41 -45.67
C ASP A 150 -39.57 29.91 -45.61
N GLU A 151 -39.26 29.18 -46.68
CA GLU A 151 -39.42 27.73 -46.77
C GLU A 151 -38.30 26.94 -46.08
N ALA A 152 -37.15 27.57 -45.81
CA ALA A 152 -36.04 26.91 -45.14
C ALA A 152 -36.44 26.47 -43.70
N PRO A 153 -35.95 25.35 -43.16
CA PRO A 153 -36.09 25.07 -41.73
C PRO A 153 -35.14 25.98 -40.93
N ASP A 154 -35.54 26.42 -39.74
CA ASP A 154 -34.64 27.14 -38.82
C ASP A 154 -33.59 26.15 -38.26
N PRO A 155 -32.29 26.34 -38.53
CA PRO A 155 -31.25 25.43 -38.07
C PRO A 155 -30.89 25.64 -36.58
N ALA A 156 -31.38 26.68 -35.90
CA ALA A 156 -30.97 27.01 -34.55
C ALA A 156 -31.19 25.86 -33.56
N ALA A 157 -32.38 25.26 -33.53
CA ALA A 157 -32.68 24.15 -32.61
C ALA A 157 -31.89 22.86 -32.95
N PRO A 158 -31.82 22.38 -34.21
CA PRO A 158 -30.97 21.25 -34.57
C PRO A 158 -29.47 21.47 -34.26
N LEU A 159 -28.96 22.69 -34.48
CA LEU A 159 -27.56 23.03 -34.18
C LEU A 159 -27.28 23.07 -32.68
N ALA A 160 -28.22 23.58 -31.87
CA ALA A 160 -28.11 23.55 -30.42
C ALA A 160 -28.06 22.10 -29.90
N LEU A 161 -28.94 21.23 -30.39
CA LEU A 161 -28.93 19.80 -30.03
C LEU A 161 -27.62 19.12 -30.46
N ALA A 162 -27.12 19.42 -31.66
CA ALA A 162 -25.85 18.90 -32.13
C ALA A 162 -24.68 19.38 -31.26
N GLN A 163 -24.70 20.64 -30.82
CA GLN A 163 -23.70 21.18 -29.91
C GLN A 163 -23.73 20.47 -28.56
N ASP A 164 -24.91 20.32 -27.94
CA ASP A 164 -25.06 19.65 -26.65
C ASP A 164 -24.58 18.19 -26.74
N THR A 165 -24.93 17.50 -27.82
CA THR A 165 -24.47 16.13 -28.07
C THR A 165 -22.95 16.07 -28.20
N ALA A 166 -22.34 17.03 -28.91
CA ALA A 166 -20.90 17.10 -29.08
C ALA A 166 -20.18 17.39 -27.74
N ASP A 167 -20.71 18.30 -26.92
CA ASP A 167 -20.16 18.63 -25.60
C ASP A 167 -20.20 17.39 -24.67
N VAL A 168 -21.29 16.59 -24.71
CA VAL A 168 -21.40 15.33 -23.96
C VAL A 168 -20.39 14.30 -24.42
N VAL A 169 -20.19 14.13 -25.73
CA VAL A 169 -19.21 13.17 -26.28
C VAL A 169 -17.78 13.56 -25.86
N VAL A 170 -17.44 14.85 -25.93
CA VAL A 170 -16.13 15.35 -25.50
C VAL A 170 -15.92 15.14 -24.00
N ALA A 171 -16.94 15.40 -23.17
CA ALA A 171 -16.89 15.16 -21.74
C ALA A 171 -16.72 13.67 -21.41
N ALA A 172 -17.45 12.78 -22.10
CA ALA A 172 -17.34 11.34 -21.94
C ALA A 172 -15.94 10.82 -22.34
N ALA A 173 -15.38 11.30 -23.45
CA ALA A 173 -14.03 10.94 -23.87
C ALA A 173 -12.98 11.36 -22.84
N ARG A 174 -13.11 12.56 -22.27
CA ARG A 174 -12.24 13.04 -21.19
C ARG A 174 -12.35 12.19 -19.93
N ALA A 175 -13.57 11.85 -19.51
CA ALA A 175 -13.81 11.00 -18.35
C ALA A 175 -13.20 9.60 -18.52
N ARG A 176 -13.28 9.01 -19.73
CA ARG A 176 -12.62 7.73 -20.04
C ARG A 176 -11.10 7.82 -19.91
N GLN A 177 -10.50 8.89 -20.42
CA GLN A 177 -9.06 9.12 -20.29
C GLN A 177 -8.65 9.27 -18.81
N GLU A 178 -9.41 10.01 -18.02
CA GLU A 178 -9.16 10.16 -16.59
C GLU A 178 -9.27 8.80 -15.85
N LEU A 179 -10.27 7.98 -16.16
CA LEU A 179 -10.40 6.62 -15.61
C LEU A 179 -9.22 5.72 -15.98
N GLU A 180 -8.74 5.77 -17.22
CA GLU A 180 -7.57 5.01 -17.65
C GLU A 180 -6.31 5.42 -16.89
N THR A 181 -6.11 6.72 -16.69
CA THR A 181 -4.99 7.21 -15.87
C THR A 181 -5.09 6.75 -14.42
N LEU A 182 -6.29 6.77 -13.83
CA LEU A 182 -6.50 6.30 -12.47
C LEU A 182 -6.24 4.79 -12.35
N ARG A 183 -6.69 3.98 -13.32
CA ARG A 183 -6.40 2.54 -13.39
C ARG A 183 -4.90 2.28 -13.47
N ALA A 184 -4.18 3.00 -14.35
CA ALA A 184 -2.72 2.88 -14.45
C ALA A 184 -2.01 3.25 -13.14
N THR A 185 -2.44 4.32 -12.45
CA THR A 185 -1.86 4.71 -11.16
C THR A 185 -2.15 3.69 -10.06
N ARG A 186 -3.35 3.11 -10.04
CA ARG A 186 -3.72 2.03 -9.11
C ARG A 186 -2.83 0.82 -9.33
N ASP A 187 -2.67 0.37 -10.57
CA ASP A 187 -1.88 -0.83 -10.88
C ASP A 187 -0.40 -0.64 -10.52
N ALA A 188 0.14 0.56 -10.77
CA ALA A 188 1.48 0.91 -10.32
C ALA A 188 1.61 0.92 -8.79
N ALA A 189 0.61 1.42 -8.07
CA ALA A 189 0.60 1.42 -6.60
C ALA A 189 0.49 0.00 -6.02
N ALA A 190 -0.35 -0.86 -6.59
CA ALA A 190 -0.48 -2.25 -6.20
C ALA A 190 0.84 -3.01 -6.43
N ALA A 191 1.46 -2.84 -7.60
CA ALA A 191 2.76 -3.45 -7.89
C ALA A 191 3.88 -2.96 -6.95
N ALA A 192 3.86 -1.67 -6.58
CA ALA A 192 4.80 -1.12 -5.61
C ALA A 192 4.59 -1.70 -4.20
N ALA A 193 3.35 -1.84 -3.75
CA ALA A 193 3.01 -2.46 -2.47
C ALA A 193 3.42 -3.95 -2.44
N ASP A 194 3.20 -4.70 -3.52
CA ASP A 194 3.64 -6.08 -3.63
C ASP A 194 5.17 -6.21 -3.58
N ALA A 195 5.88 -5.29 -4.24
CA ALA A 195 7.35 -5.25 -4.19
C ALA A 195 7.86 -4.92 -2.78
N GLU A 196 7.22 -4.00 -2.07
CA GLU A 196 7.55 -3.67 -0.68
C GLU A 196 7.26 -4.83 0.27
N ASN A 197 6.10 -5.47 0.15
CA ASN A 197 5.73 -6.65 0.93
C ASN A 197 6.73 -7.79 0.72
N LYS A 198 7.14 -8.03 -0.53
CA LYS A 198 8.18 -9.04 -0.84
C LYS A 198 9.50 -8.70 -0.17
N LYS A 199 9.92 -7.43 -0.20
CA LYS A 199 11.15 -6.98 0.45
C LYS A 199 11.10 -7.20 1.97
N VAL A 200 9.99 -6.83 2.63
CA VAL A 200 9.79 -7.08 4.07
C VAL A 200 9.84 -8.57 4.38
N PHE A 201 9.24 -9.41 3.53
CA PHE A 201 9.28 -10.86 3.70
C PHE A 201 10.71 -11.41 3.59
N ASP A 202 11.48 -10.96 2.60
CA ASP A 202 12.88 -11.36 2.41
C ASP A 202 13.76 -10.91 3.60
N GLU A 203 13.54 -9.70 4.12
CA GLU A 203 14.23 -9.20 5.33
C GLU A 203 13.86 -10.03 6.57
N MET A 204 12.59 -10.39 6.74
CA MET A 204 12.14 -11.23 7.87
C MET A 204 12.72 -12.65 7.78
N LEU A 205 12.81 -13.20 6.57
CA LEU A 205 13.43 -14.51 6.34
C LEU A 205 14.93 -14.48 6.65
N ALA A 206 15.64 -13.41 6.25
CA ALA A 206 17.05 -13.23 6.59
C ALA A 206 17.27 -13.15 8.10
N ALA A 207 16.46 -12.35 8.82
CA ALA A 207 16.52 -12.25 10.27
C ALA A 207 16.20 -13.57 10.98
N ALA A 208 15.22 -14.34 10.47
CA ALA A 208 14.89 -15.65 11.01
C ALA A 208 16.05 -16.66 10.87
N ASN A 209 16.75 -16.63 9.74
CA ASN A 209 17.94 -17.46 9.52
C ASN A 209 19.09 -17.07 10.47
N GLU A 210 19.32 -15.78 10.71
CA GLU A 210 20.33 -15.33 11.66
C GLU A 210 20.03 -15.82 13.09
N VAL A 211 18.77 -15.74 13.52
CA VAL A 211 18.34 -16.28 14.82
C VAL A 211 18.53 -17.80 14.89
N ALA A 212 18.24 -18.52 13.80
CA ALA A 212 18.46 -19.97 13.75
C ALA A 212 19.95 -20.32 13.92
N ASP A 213 20.83 -19.63 13.21
CA ASP A 213 22.28 -19.78 13.32
C ASP A 213 22.77 -19.48 14.76
N ASP A 214 22.25 -18.44 15.40
CA ASP A 214 22.59 -18.11 16.78
C ASP A 214 22.12 -19.17 17.78
N LEU A 215 20.91 -19.70 17.58
CA LEU A 215 20.40 -20.81 18.39
C LEU A 215 21.25 -22.08 18.22
N GLU A 216 21.73 -22.37 17.01
CA GLU A 216 22.66 -23.48 16.77
C GLU A 216 24.00 -23.25 17.48
N ARG A 217 24.55 -22.03 17.41
CA ARG A 217 25.78 -21.67 18.13
C ARG A 217 25.62 -21.82 19.64
N GLU A 218 24.50 -21.38 20.20
CA GLU A 218 24.20 -21.52 21.63
C GLU A 218 24.01 -22.99 22.04
N ARG A 219 23.31 -23.79 21.23
CA ARG A 219 23.21 -25.24 21.46
C ARG A 219 24.58 -25.91 21.50
N ALA A 220 25.46 -25.60 20.55
CA ALA A 220 26.83 -26.12 20.53
C ALA A 220 27.70 -25.61 21.69
N ARG A 221 27.40 -24.44 22.26
CA ARG A 221 28.05 -23.96 23.51
C ARG A 221 27.55 -24.75 24.71
N CYS A 222 26.23 -24.94 24.84
CA CYS A 222 25.61 -25.73 25.90
C CYS A 222 26.11 -27.18 25.89
N GLU A 223 26.14 -27.85 24.74
CA GLU A 223 26.64 -29.23 24.63
C GLU A 223 28.11 -29.35 25.06
N ARG A 224 28.95 -28.38 24.72
CA ARG A 224 30.36 -28.35 25.18
C ARG A 224 30.44 -28.18 26.70
N ALA A 225 29.68 -27.25 27.26
CA ALA A 225 29.62 -27.03 28.70
C ALA A 225 29.11 -28.27 29.45
N GLU A 226 28.08 -28.95 28.94
CA GLU A 226 27.58 -30.21 29.49
C GLU A 226 28.64 -31.31 29.43
N GLY A 227 29.38 -31.42 28.31
CA GLY A 227 30.49 -32.35 28.17
C GLY A 227 31.62 -32.08 29.18
N GLU A 228 31.96 -30.81 29.42
CA GLU A 228 32.93 -30.40 30.43
C GLU A 228 32.46 -30.70 31.85
N LEU A 229 31.20 -30.40 32.18
CA LEU A 229 30.59 -30.76 33.46
C LEU A 229 30.56 -32.28 33.66
N GLY A 230 30.26 -33.05 32.60
CA GLY A 230 30.32 -34.51 32.61
C GLY A 230 31.71 -35.04 32.95
N LYS A 231 32.75 -34.49 32.30
CA LYS A 231 34.16 -34.82 32.60
C LYS A 231 34.55 -34.43 34.03
N ALA A 232 34.15 -33.25 34.49
CA ALA A 232 34.42 -32.78 35.84
C ALA A 232 33.77 -33.68 36.90
N ARG A 233 32.52 -34.11 36.66
CA ARG A 233 31.79 -35.04 37.53
C ARG A 233 32.45 -36.42 37.55
N ALA A 234 32.86 -36.95 36.40
CA ALA A 234 33.59 -38.22 36.32
C ALA A 234 34.92 -38.15 37.08
N ALA A 235 35.67 -37.05 36.93
CA ALA A 235 36.92 -36.84 37.66
C ALA A 235 36.70 -36.71 39.18
N ALA A 236 35.61 -36.06 39.61
CA ALA A 236 35.25 -35.97 41.02
C ALA A 236 34.92 -37.35 41.60
N LEU A 237 34.11 -38.16 40.90
CA LEU A 237 33.80 -39.54 41.29
C LEU A 237 35.07 -40.39 41.41
N ALA A 238 35.99 -40.30 40.45
CA ALA A 238 37.25 -41.04 40.51
C ALA A 238 38.12 -40.64 41.73
N ARG A 239 38.12 -39.35 42.11
CA ARG A 239 38.80 -38.89 43.33
C ARG A 239 38.13 -39.43 44.59
N ASP A 240 36.81 -39.45 44.63
CA ASP A 240 36.06 -39.99 45.76
C ASP A 240 36.27 -41.50 45.90
N GLU A 241 36.31 -42.25 44.79
CA GLU A 241 36.67 -43.68 44.78
C GLU A 241 38.10 -43.91 45.27
N SER A 242 39.07 -43.11 44.82
CA SER A 242 40.45 -43.17 45.32
C SER A 242 40.51 -42.91 46.83
N ARG A 243 39.83 -41.88 47.32
CA ARG A 243 39.75 -41.56 48.76
C ARG A 243 39.09 -42.67 49.56
N LEU A 244 38.04 -43.29 49.03
CA LEU A 244 37.41 -44.45 49.68
C LEU A 244 38.39 -45.63 49.75
N GLY A 245 39.19 -45.86 48.70
CA GLY A 245 40.28 -46.83 48.71
C GLY A 245 41.29 -46.55 49.82
N GLU A 246 41.80 -45.33 49.92
CA GLU A 246 42.72 -44.88 50.99
C GLU A 246 42.10 -45.07 52.39
N ILE A 247 40.82 -44.72 52.57
CA ILE A 247 40.11 -44.92 53.85
C ILE A 247 40.03 -46.41 54.21
N ILE A 248 39.77 -47.29 53.24
CA ILE A 248 39.73 -48.74 53.46
C ILE A 248 41.11 -49.25 53.87
N GLU A 249 42.16 -48.79 53.20
CA GLU A 249 43.55 -49.16 53.50
C GLU A 249 43.94 -48.72 54.91
N VAL A 250 43.74 -47.44 55.26
CA VAL A 250 43.99 -46.93 56.62
C VAL A 250 43.18 -47.68 57.68
N LYS A 251 41.91 -48.04 57.39
CA LYS A 251 41.10 -48.86 58.30
C LYS A 251 41.68 -50.27 58.47
N SER A 252 42.24 -50.87 57.42
CA SER A 252 42.86 -52.19 57.47
C SER A 252 44.18 -52.16 58.25
N GLU A 253 45.01 -51.14 58.05
CA GLU A 253 46.24 -50.91 58.82
C GLU A 253 45.92 -50.66 60.29
N LEU A 254 44.91 -49.85 60.58
CA LEU A 254 44.43 -49.63 61.95
C LEU A 254 43.94 -50.94 62.59
N ALA A 255 43.25 -51.81 61.84
CA ALA A 255 42.82 -53.10 62.33
C ALA A 255 44.02 -54.02 62.65
N LEU A 256 45.04 -54.05 61.78
CA LEU A 256 46.28 -54.78 62.02
C LEU A 256 47.02 -54.23 63.24
N ALA A 257 47.19 -52.91 63.34
CA ALA A 257 47.84 -52.26 64.48
C ALA A 257 47.09 -52.55 65.79
N LYS A 258 45.75 -52.53 65.78
CA LYS A 258 44.93 -52.93 66.94
C LYS A 258 45.15 -54.40 67.32
N ALA A 259 45.26 -55.29 66.34
CA ALA A 259 45.56 -56.71 66.59
C ALA A 259 46.96 -56.89 67.19
N SER A 260 47.98 -56.21 66.65
CA SER A 260 49.34 -56.22 67.19
C SER A 260 49.40 -55.67 68.61
N LEU A 261 48.67 -54.59 68.89
CA LEU A 261 48.54 -54.03 70.25
C LEU A 261 47.91 -55.03 71.21
N ARG A 262 46.85 -55.75 70.78
CA ARG A 262 46.23 -56.80 71.60
C ARG A 262 47.22 -57.91 71.94
N VAL A 263 47.99 -58.40 70.97
CA VAL A 263 49.04 -59.41 71.19
C VAL A 263 50.12 -58.88 72.13
N ALA A 264 50.54 -57.63 71.99
CA ALA A 264 51.50 -57.01 72.90
C ALA A 264 50.94 -56.91 74.33
N LYS A 265 49.67 -56.53 74.49
CA LYS A 265 48.98 -56.55 75.78
C LYS A 265 48.91 -57.95 76.38
N GLU A 266 48.55 -58.97 75.60
CA GLU A 266 48.53 -60.37 76.08
C GLU A 266 49.92 -60.87 76.50
N LYS A 267 50.98 -60.50 75.75
CA LYS A 267 52.36 -60.80 76.14
C LYS A 267 52.77 -60.09 77.42
N ASN A 268 52.49 -58.79 77.53
CA ASN A 268 52.80 -58.00 78.72
C ASN A 268 52.04 -58.51 79.95
N ALA A 269 50.77 -58.88 79.81
CA ALA A 269 50.01 -59.56 80.86
C ALA A 269 50.65 -60.90 81.24
N GLY A 270 51.09 -61.69 80.26
CA GLY A 270 51.84 -62.92 80.52
C GLY A 270 53.19 -62.70 81.24
N VAL A 271 53.88 -61.61 80.96
CA VAL A 271 55.12 -61.20 81.68
C VAL A 271 54.78 -60.74 83.09
N LEU A 272 53.71 -59.98 83.27
CA LEU A 272 53.20 -59.55 84.58
C LEU A 272 52.89 -60.76 85.48
N VAL A 273 52.18 -61.76 84.94
CA VAL A 273 51.87 -63.02 85.66
C VAL A 273 53.14 -63.79 86.03
N ARG A 274 54.17 -63.80 85.17
CA ARG A 274 55.46 -64.43 85.50
C ARG A 274 56.24 -63.65 86.55
N LEU A 275 56.18 -62.32 86.53
CA LEU A 275 56.75 -61.45 87.55
C LEU A 275 56.07 -61.65 88.91
N ASP A 276 54.74 -61.74 88.92
CA ASP A 276 53.96 -62.02 90.14
C ASP A 276 54.31 -63.42 90.70
N ALA A 277 54.37 -64.45 89.84
CA ALA A 277 54.78 -65.80 90.23
C ALA A 277 56.27 -65.93 90.66
N ALA A 278 57.16 -65.11 90.11
CA ALA A 278 58.56 -65.05 90.54
C ALA A 278 58.72 -64.33 91.89
N SER A 279 57.82 -63.39 92.21
CA SER A 279 57.75 -62.79 93.54
C SER A 279 57.22 -63.77 94.59
N GLU A 280 56.23 -64.61 94.24
CA GLU A 280 55.71 -65.67 95.12
C GLU A 280 56.72 -66.81 95.37
N LYS A 281 57.63 -67.10 94.42
CA LYS A 281 58.66 -68.14 94.58
C LYS A 281 59.90 -67.72 95.39
N ARG A 282 60.04 -66.44 95.76
CA ARG A 282 61.14 -65.92 96.58
C ARG A 282 60.73 -65.64 98.04
N GLU A 283 59.54 -66.07 98.46
CA GLU A 283 59.15 -66.17 99.87
C GLU A 283 59.56 -67.54 100.45
N GLY A 284 60.85 -67.70 100.74
CA GLY A 284 61.40 -68.86 101.44
C GLY A 284 62.76 -68.47 102.03
N PRO A 285 63.04 -68.70 103.32
CA PRO A 285 63.93 -67.85 104.09
C PRO A 285 65.41 -68.25 103.95
N GLU A 286 66.29 -67.28 104.23
CA GLU A 286 67.73 -67.40 104.50
C GLU A 286 68.69 -67.26 103.29
N ASP A 287 69.06 -66.01 102.97
CA ASP A 287 70.43 -65.44 103.10
C ASP A 287 70.53 -64.16 102.23
N GLU A 288 70.27 -62.98 102.82
CA GLU A 288 70.15 -61.71 102.09
C GLU A 288 71.51 -61.06 101.80
N GLY A 289 72.01 -61.23 100.57
CA GLY A 289 73.16 -60.49 100.05
C GLY A 289 72.76 -59.14 99.41
N PRO A 290 73.62 -58.09 99.47
CA PRO A 290 73.32 -56.73 98.98
C PRO A 290 73.09 -56.58 97.46
N GLY A 291 73.19 -57.66 96.68
CA GLY A 291 72.84 -57.69 95.25
C GLY A 291 71.33 -57.84 94.98
N ASP A 292 70.55 -58.37 95.93
CA ASP A 292 69.15 -58.75 95.69
C ASP A 292 68.13 -57.60 95.84
N ALA A 293 68.47 -56.54 96.57
CA ALA A 293 67.58 -55.39 96.78
C ALA A 293 67.42 -54.47 95.55
N LEU A 294 68.46 -54.35 94.72
CA LEU A 294 68.40 -53.58 93.47
C LEU A 294 67.51 -54.29 92.43
N LEU A 295 67.61 -55.61 92.36
CA LEU A 295 66.77 -56.41 91.47
C LEU A 295 65.29 -56.29 91.82
N GLN A 296 64.92 -56.29 93.11
CA GLN A 296 63.53 -56.12 93.53
C GLN A 296 62.95 -54.75 93.16
N ARG A 297 63.77 -53.69 93.25
CA ARG A 297 63.36 -52.35 92.85
C ARG A 297 63.09 -52.27 91.36
N ASP A 298 63.96 -52.88 90.56
CA ASP A 298 63.83 -52.90 89.10
C ASP A 298 62.63 -53.73 88.65
N LEU A 299 62.36 -54.88 89.30
CA LEU A 299 61.18 -55.69 89.04
C LEU A 299 59.88 -54.97 89.41
N ARG A 300 59.88 -54.19 90.52
CA ARG A 300 58.72 -53.40 90.93
C ARG A 300 58.43 -52.26 89.94
N LEU A 301 59.45 -51.55 89.50
CA LEU A 301 59.32 -50.49 88.49
C LEU A 301 58.83 -51.05 87.15
N GLU A 302 59.35 -52.21 86.73
CA GLU A 302 58.90 -52.85 85.50
C GLU A 302 57.45 -53.33 85.59
N ARG A 303 57.00 -53.79 86.77
CA ARG A 303 55.60 -54.14 87.02
C ARG A 303 54.66 -52.93 86.98
N GLU A 304 55.05 -51.82 87.60
CA GLU A 304 54.28 -50.56 87.57
C GLU A 304 54.20 -50.00 86.14
N ARG A 305 55.30 -50.07 85.39
CA ARG A 305 55.35 -49.72 83.97
C ARG A 305 54.42 -50.60 83.13
N LEU A 306 54.44 -51.92 83.32
CA LEU A 306 53.59 -52.84 82.57
C LEU A 306 52.09 -52.66 82.88
N ARG A 307 51.72 -52.39 84.15
CA ARG A 307 50.33 -52.05 84.51
C ARG A 307 49.87 -50.76 83.83
N PHE A 308 50.74 -49.76 83.76
CA PHE A 308 50.46 -48.52 83.03
C PHE A 308 50.29 -48.77 81.52
N GLU A 309 51.17 -49.56 80.90
CA GLU A 309 51.10 -49.91 79.47
C GLU A 309 49.87 -50.78 79.12
N LEU A 310 49.36 -51.59 80.06
CA LEU A 310 48.12 -52.36 79.90
C LEU A 310 46.86 -51.52 80.08
N GLY A 311 46.97 -50.37 80.76
CA GLY A 311 45.84 -49.51 81.14
C GLY A 311 45.12 -50.00 82.39
N GLU A 312 45.84 -50.69 83.29
CA GLU A 312 45.35 -51.20 84.59
C GLU A 312 45.70 -50.27 85.77
N ALA A 313 46.20 -49.07 85.46
CA ALA A 313 46.55 -48.02 86.42
C ALA A 313 45.43 -46.99 86.57
#